data_AF-A0A9Q0I1X2-F1
#
_entry.id   AF-A0A9Q0I1X2-F1
#
_cell.length_a   1.000
_cell.length_b   1.000
_cell.length_c   1.000
_cell.angle_alpha   90.00
_cell.angle_beta   90.00
_cell.angle_gamma   90.00
#
_symmetry.space_group_name_H-M   'P 1'
#
loop_
_entity.id
_entity.type
_entity.pdbx_description
1 polymer ?
#
loop_
_entity_poly.entity_id
_entity_poly.type
_entity_poly.pdbx_seq_one_letter_code
_entity_poly.pdbx_strand_id
1 'polypeptide(L)'
;MWLFEEPLFDTGFFSGTLFSSATLRNAFVEAGVVNLGHLTGISTEKLAEVTGIRPIRVLENLVDEVWQSLSPSHRTFALDADLADQWRKGHDYVFPALSVGPAVGEWREEDGLLLSLGTLTTGEFSSCSGKRLYLSCVKVLNLSSLASVRESRWTDVFGFGFSPQGS
;
A
#
# COMPACT_ATOMS: atom_id res chain seq x y z
N MET A 1 -10.97 -5.17 -2.39
CA MET A 1 -11.14 -3.88 -1.71
C MET A 1 -10.06 -3.91 -0.66
N TRP A 2 -8.91 -3.30 -0.93
CA TRP A 2 -7.61 -3.75 -0.38
C TRP A 2 -7.61 -3.90 1.14
N LEU A 3 -8.25 -2.97 1.85
CA LEU A 3 -8.43 -3.02 3.29
C LEU A 3 -9.03 -4.35 3.79
N PHE A 4 -9.98 -4.94 3.08
CA PHE A 4 -10.64 -6.18 3.50
C PHE A 4 -9.85 -7.45 3.12
N GLU A 5 -8.87 -7.32 2.23
CA GLU A 5 -7.92 -8.39 1.89
C GLU A 5 -6.70 -8.40 2.82
N GLU A 6 -6.50 -7.34 3.59
CA GLU A 6 -5.40 -7.26 4.56
C GLU A 6 -5.47 -8.41 5.58
N PRO A 7 -4.34 -9.10 5.81
CA PRO A 7 -4.29 -10.19 6.77
C PRO A 7 -4.51 -9.69 8.20
N LEU A 8 -5.20 -10.48 9.01
CA LEU A 8 -5.41 -10.20 10.43
C LEU A 8 -4.15 -10.40 11.28
N PHE A 9 -3.28 -11.32 10.85
CA PHE A 9 -2.11 -11.75 11.60
C PHE A 9 -0.84 -11.49 10.79
N ASP A 10 0.30 -11.37 11.49
CA ASP A 10 1.64 -11.26 10.91
C ASP A 10 1.89 -10.02 10.00
N THR A 11 1.01 -9.02 10.03
CA THR A 11 1.18 -7.74 9.29
C THR A 11 2.02 -6.70 10.02
N GLY A 12 2.29 -6.90 11.32
CA GLY A 12 2.92 -5.89 12.18
C GLY A 12 2.07 -4.62 12.40
N PHE A 13 0.89 -4.55 11.77
CA PHE A 13 -0.03 -3.43 11.85
C PHE A 13 -0.80 -3.43 13.18
N PHE A 14 -1.16 -4.62 13.66
CA PHE A 14 -1.80 -4.81 14.96
C PHE A 14 -0.74 -5.19 15.99
N SER A 15 -0.48 -4.31 16.96
CA SER A 15 0.52 -4.50 18.01
C SER A 15 -0.05 -5.16 19.28
N GLY A 16 -1.28 -5.67 19.23
CA GLY A 16 -1.99 -6.23 20.36
C GLY A 16 -1.41 -7.53 20.90
N THR A 17 -1.50 -7.72 22.21
CA THR A 17 -1.10 -8.98 22.89
C THR A 17 -1.99 -10.16 22.48
N LEU A 18 -3.20 -9.91 21.97
CA LEU A 18 -4.11 -10.94 21.47
C LEU A 18 -3.67 -11.48 20.10
N PHE A 19 -3.07 -10.63 19.25
CA PHE A 19 -2.59 -11.01 17.92
C PHE A 19 -1.28 -11.80 17.94
N SER A 20 -0.54 -11.76 19.05
CA SER A 20 0.67 -12.58 19.24
C SER A 20 0.40 -13.99 19.75
N SER A 21 -0.85 -14.31 20.10
CA SER A 21 -1.24 -15.65 20.54
C SER A 21 -1.32 -16.63 19.37
N ALA A 22 -0.37 -17.57 19.31
CA ALA A 22 -0.35 -18.63 18.30
C ALA A 22 -1.63 -19.48 18.32
N THR A 23 -2.21 -19.70 19.51
CA THR A 23 -3.45 -20.47 19.68
C THR A 23 -4.65 -19.75 19.07
N LEU A 24 -4.78 -18.43 19.29
CA LEU A 24 -5.85 -17.63 18.69
C LEU A 24 -5.68 -17.60 17.17
N ARG A 25 -4.46 -17.34 16.68
CA ARG A 25 -4.18 -17.33 15.25
C ARG A 25 -4.53 -18.65 14.58
N ASN A 26 -4.12 -19.78 15.14
CA ASN A 26 -4.42 -21.09 14.58
C ASN A 26 -5.93 -21.35 14.52
N ALA A 27 -6.68 -21.00 15.58
CA ALA A 27 -8.13 -21.15 15.60
C ALA A 27 -8.83 -20.30 14.52
N PHE A 28 -8.36 -19.08 14.29
CA PHE A 28 -8.88 -18.21 13.22
C PHE A 28 -8.53 -18.75 11.82
N VAL A 29 -7.29 -19.20 11.61
CA VAL A 29 -6.84 -19.78 10.34
C VAL A 29 -7.60 -21.07 10.02
N GLU A 30 -7.78 -21.97 10.98
CA GLU A 30 -8.57 -23.19 10.83
C GLU A 30 -10.04 -22.90 10.52
N ALA A 31 -10.59 -21.83 11.09
CA ALA A 31 -11.94 -21.34 10.78
C ALA A 31 -12.04 -20.59 9.44
N GLY A 32 -10.93 -20.37 8.73
CA GLY A 32 -10.88 -19.61 7.48
C GLY A 32 -11.05 -18.10 7.66
N VAL A 33 -10.96 -17.58 8.88
CA VAL A 33 -11.07 -16.16 9.22
C VAL A 33 -9.68 -15.54 9.25
N VAL A 34 -9.18 -15.14 8.07
CA VAL A 34 -7.76 -14.74 7.91
C VAL A 34 -7.53 -13.27 7.58
N ASN A 35 -8.58 -12.56 7.14
CA ASN A 35 -8.48 -11.21 6.58
C ASN A 35 -9.54 -10.29 7.22
N LEU A 36 -9.31 -8.97 7.16
CA LEU A 36 -10.22 -7.96 7.71
C LEU A 36 -11.66 -8.07 7.19
N GLY A 37 -11.85 -8.43 5.92
CA GLY A 37 -13.16 -8.65 5.32
C GLY A 37 -14.00 -9.69 6.05
N HIS A 38 -13.36 -10.76 6.55
CA HIS A 38 -14.07 -11.80 7.28
C HIS A 38 -14.71 -11.30 8.59
N LEU A 39 -14.22 -10.18 9.14
CA LEU A 39 -14.75 -9.58 10.37
C LEU A 39 -15.96 -8.67 10.13
N THR A 40 -16.20 -8.23 8.89
CA THR A 40 -17.14 -7.12 8.60
C THR A 40 -18.60 -7.55 8.47
N GLY A 41 -18.83 -8.86 8.32
CA GLY A 41 -20.17 -9.44 8.21
C GLY A 41 -20.43 -10.60 9.17
N ILE A 42 -19.56 -10.82 10.16
CA ILE A 42 -19.70 -11.89 11.16
C ILE A 42 -19.97 -11.28 12.54
N SER A 43 -21.01 -11.76 13.23
CA SER A 43 -21.23 -11.38 14.62
C SER A 43 -20.18 -12.04 15.53
N THR A 44 -19.92 -11.47 16.70
CA THR A 44 -18.96 -12.05 17.66
C THR A 44 -19.42 -13.41 18.17
N GLU A 45 -20.72 -13.66 18.27
CA GLU A 45 -21.28 -14.97 18.61
C GLU A 45 -21.02 -16.00 17.51
N LYS A 46 -21.21 -15.59 16.24
CA LYS A 46 -20.93 -16.47 15.11
C LYS A 46 -19.43 -16.73 14.98
N LEU A 47 -18.60 -15.73 15.27
CA LEU A 47 -17.16 -15.86 15.31
C LEU A 47 -16.72 -16.85 16.40
N ALA A 48 -17.33 -16.80 17.58
CA ALA A 48 -17.10 -17.76 18.66
C ALA A 48 -17.47 -19.20 18.27
N GLU A 49 -18.58 -19.36 17.55
CA GLU A 49 -19.02 -20.66 17.04
C GLU A 49 -18.03 -21.26 16.03
N VAL A 50 -17.58 -20.46 15.05
CA VAL A 50 -16.70 -20.96 13.97
C VAL A 50 -15.25 -21.15 14.42
N THR A 51 -14.76 -20.32 15.35
CA THR A 51 -13.38 -20.43 15.87
C THR A 51 -13.27 -21.37 17.08
N GLY A 52 -14.39 -21.76 17.70
CA GLY A 52 -14.41 -22.55 18.93
C GLY A 52 -13.92 -21.82 20.18
N ILE A 53 -13.70 -20.49 20.10
CA ILE A 53 -13.21 -19.67 21.20
C ILE A 53 -14.39 -19.34 22.13
N ARG A 54 -14.41 -19.96 23.31
CA ARG A 54 -15.51 -19.82 24.28
C ARG A 54 -15.63 -18.44 24.94
N PRO A 55 -14.54 -17.73 25.29
CA PRO A 55 -14.67 -16.41 25.88
C PRO A 55 -15.03 -15.39 24.79
N ILE A 56 -16.34 -15.11 24.62
CA ILE A 56 -16.83 -14.11 23.65
C ILE A 56 -16.16 -12.75 23.87
N ARG A 57 -15.93 -12.37 25.13
CA ARG A 57 -15.19 -11.13 25.49
C ARG A 57 -13.80 -11.02 24.87
N VAL A 58 -13.10 -12.15 24.66
CA VAL A 58 -11.78 -12.13 24.01
C VAL A 58 -11.93 -11.77 22.55
N LEU A 59 -12.98 -12.26 21.90
CA LEU A 59 -13.28 -11.94 20.49
C LEU A 59 -13.79 -10.51 20.34
N GLU A 60 -14.64 -10.03 21.24
CA GLU A 60 -15.09 -8.63 21.29
C GLU A 60 -13.88 -7.68 21.40
N ASN A 61 -13.01 -7.91 22.38
CA ASN A 61 -11.80 -7.11 22.55
C ASN A 61 -10.88 -7.16 21.33
N LEU A 62 -10.75 -8.34 20.71
CA LEU A 62 -9.92 -8.50 19.51
C LEU A 62 -10.49 -7.71 18.34
N VAL A 63 -11.78 -7.86 18.06
CA VAL A 63 -12.47 -7.14 16.97
C VAL A 63 -12.44 -5.63 17.21
N ASP A 64 -12.67 -5.20 18.44
CA ASP A 64 -12.55 -3.79 18.82
C ASP A 64 -11.13 -3.26 18.61
N GLU A 65 -10.10 -4.01 19.01
CA GLU A 65 -8.71 -3.65 18.81
C GLU A 65 -8.34 -3.52 17.32
N VAL A 66 -8.83 -4.43 16.47
CA VAL A 66 -8.67 -4.32 15.01
C VAL A 66 -9.25 -3.00 14.51
N TRP A 67 -10.52 -2.74 14.82
CA TRP A 67 -11.20 -1.55 14.30
C TRP A 67 -10.59 -0.27 14.87
N GLN A 68 -10.17 -0.30 16.13
CA GLN A 68 -9.52 0.83 16.77
C GLN A 68 -8.13 1.16 16.20
N SER A 69 -7.42 0.15 15.69
CA SER A 69 -6.11 0.32 15.05
C SER A 69 -6.19 0.99 13.67
N LEU A 70 -7.36 0.96 13.01
CA LEU A 70 -7.56 1.64 11.74
C LEU A 70 -7.73 3.15 11.92
N SER A 71 -7.26 3.92 10.93
CA SER A 71 -7.52 5.35 10.83
C SER A 71 -9.05 5.62 10.75
N PRO A 72 -9.52 6.81 11.16
CA PRO A 72 -10.96 7.12 11.15
C PRO A 72 -11.61 6.94 9.78
N SER A 73 -10.92 7.30 8.70
CA SER A 73 -11.40 7.12 7.33
C SER A 73 -11.55 5.64 6.94
N HIS A 74 -10.55 4.81 7.27
CA HIS A 74 -10.59 3.37 7.00
C HIS A 74 -11.65 2.66 7.85
N ARG A 75 -11.84 3.06 9.11
CA ARG A 75 -12.89 2.50 9.97
C ARG A 75 -14.28 2.83 9.43
N THR A 76 -14.51 4.08 9.02
CA THR A 76 -15.80 4.50 8.45
C THR A 76 -16.11 3.71 7.17
N PHE A 77 -15.10 3.52 6.32
CA PHE A 77 -15.20 2.71 5.11
C PHE A 77 -15.46 1.22 5.40
N ALA A 78 -14.80 0.65 6.42
CA ALA A 78 -14.94 -0.76 6.77
C ALA A 78 -16.29 -1.13 7.40
N LEU A 79 -16.93 -0.17 8.08
CA LEU A 79 -18.22 -0.33 8.74
C LEU A 79 -19.42 -0.02 7.83
N ASP A 80 -19.18 0.43 6.61
CA ASP A 80 -20.24 0.61 5.61
C ASP A 80 -20.68 -0.75 5.07
N ALA A 81 -21.92 -1.14 5.39
CA ALA A 81 -22.47 -2.44 5.04
C ALA A 81 -22.57 -2.67 3.52
N ASP A 82 -22.88 -1.62 2.74
CA ASP A 82 -23.04 -1.73 1.30
C ASP A 82 -21.68 -1.94 0.61
N LEU A 83 -20.62 -1.35 1.15
CA LEU A 83 -19.26 -1.56 0.69
C LEU A 83 -18.71 -2.90 1.16
N ALA A 84 -18.89 -3.26 2.43
CA ALA A 84 -18.47 -4.54 2.97
C ALA A 84 -19.09 -5.74 2.21
N ASP A 85 -20.36 -5.64 1.80
CA ASP A 85 -21.02 -6.70 1.03
C ASP A 85 -20.43 -6.89 -0.38
N GLN A 86 -19.80 -5.87 -0.97
CA GLN A 86 -19.10 -5.98 -2.26
C GLN A 86 -17.84 -6.85 -2.16
N TRP A 87 -17.33 -7.12 -0.96
CA TRP A 87 -16.19 -8.02 -0.75
C TRP A 87 -16.57 -9.51 -0.82
N ARG A 88 -17.86 -9.87 -0.85
CA ARG A 88 -18.28 -11.28 -0.88
C ARG A 88 -17.75 -12.02 -2.13
N LYS A 89 -17.41 -13.30 -1.93
CA LYS A 89 -16.86 -14.22 -2.94
C LYS A 89 -17.63 -14.16 -4.26
N GLY A 90 -16.94 -13.86 -5.35
CA GLY A 90 -17.48 -13.87 -6.72
C GLY A 90 -17.21 -12.59 -7.52
N HIS A 91 -16.73 -11.53 -6.87
CA HIS A 91 -16.32 -10.30 -7.53
C HIS A 91 -14.79 -10.17 -7.52
N ASP A 92 -14.17 -10.10 -8.70
CA ASP A 92 -12.78 -9.70 -8.83
C ASP A 92 -12.65 -8.26 -8.35
N TYR A 93 -11.81 -8.04 -7.34
CA TYR A 93 -11.57 -6.70 -6.86
C TYR A 93 -10.82 -5.89 -7.92
N VAL A 94 -11.45 -4.80 -8.35
CA VAL A 94 -10.80 -3.78 -9.19
C VAL A 94 -10.09 -2.78 -8.27
N PHE A 95 -8.76 -2.81 -8.26
CA PHE A 95 -7.96 -1.81 -7.55
C PHE A 95 -8.32 -0.41 -8.08
N PRO A 96 -8.65 0.56 -7.23
CA PRO A 96 -9.03 1.89 -7.67
C PRO A 96 -7.89 2.52 -8.48
N ALA A 97 -8.23 3.29 -9.51
CA ALA A 97 -7.25 4.00 -10.32
C ALA A 97 -6.52 5.04 -9.45
N LEU A 98 -5.38 4.65 -8.90
CA LEU A 98 -4.51 5.54 -8.14
C LEU A 98 -3.59 6.28 -9.11
N SER A 99 -3.68 7.60 -9.13
CA SER A 99 -2.67 8.43 -9.78
C SER A 99 -1.45 8.51 -8.88
N VAL A 100 -0.29 8.10 -9.39
CA VAL A 100 0.97 8.25 -8.67
C VAL A 100 1.68 9.48 -9.19
N GLY A 101 2.26 10.29 -8.32
CA GLY A 101 3.01 11.48 -8.68
C GLY A 101 4.23 11.66 -7.80
N PRO A 102 5.27 12.35 -8.28
CA PRO A 102 6.43 12.68 -7.46
C PRO A 102 6.03 13.66 -6.34
N ALA A 103 6.32 13.31 -5.09
CA ALA A 103 6.00 14.12 -3.91
C ALA A 103 7.09 15.19 -3.68
N VAL A 104 7.12 16.22 -4.54
CA VAL A 104 8.17 17.25 -4.55
C VAL A 104 7.74 18.61 -3.96
N GLY A 105 6.53 18.68 -3.39
CA GLY A 105 6.02 19.90 -2.76
C GLY A 105 5.90 21.06 -3.76
N GLU A 106 6.44 22.23 -3.39
CA GLU A 106 6.45 23.45 -4.22
C GLU A 106 7.65 23.53 -5.18
N TRP A 107 8.48 22.49 -5.25
CA TRP A 107 9.64 22.49 -6.12
C TRP A 107 9.22 22.66 -7.59
N ARG A 108 9.83 23.63 -8.27
CA ARG A 108 9.59 23.91 -9.69
C ARG A 108 10.80 23.45 -10.48
N GLU A 109 10.52 22.79 -11.61
CA GLU A 109 11.55 22.38 -12.56
C GLU A 109 12.16 23.63 -13.21
N GLU A 110 13.49 23.72 -13.20
CA GLU A 110 14.25 24.76 -13.90
C GLU A 110 14.96 24.14 -15.11
N ASP A 111 14.92 24.84 -16.25
CA ASP A 111 15.54 24.36 -17.49
C ASP A 111 17.07 24.27 -17.36
N GLY A 112 17.65 23.21 -17.93
CA GLY A 112 19.11 23.00 -17.96
C GLY A 112 19.72 22.41 -16.68
N LEU A 113 18.88 21.91 -15.77
CA LEU A 113 19.31 21.09 -14.64
C LEU A 113 19.31 19.60 -15.00
N LEU A 114 20.23 18.86 -14.38
CA LEU A 114 20.33 17.41 -14.54
C LEU A 114 19.07 16.69 -14.04
N LEU A 115 18.39 17.28 -13.06
CA LEU A 115 17.13 16.77 -12.53
C LEU A 115 15.94 17.27 -13.36
N SER A 116 15.43 16.40 -14.23
CA SER A 116 14.15 16.63 -14.91
C SER A 116 13.05 15.69 -14.39
N LEU A 117 11.88 16.25 -14.04
CA LEU A 117 10.70 15.50 -13.61
C LEU A 117 9.62 15.43 -14.72
N GLY A 118 9.68 16.26 -15.76
CA GLY A 118 8.76 16.21 -16.90
C GLY A 118 8.70 14.86 -17.63
N THR A 119 9.75 14.05 -17.51
CA THR A 119 9.80 12.66 -18.03
C THR A 119 9.08 11.63 -17.14
N LEU A 120 8.67 12.03 -15.94
CA LEU A 120 8.03 11.19 -14.92
C LEU A 120 6.54 11.49 -14.79
N THR A 121 5.80 11.45 -15.90
CA THR A 121 4.35 11.26 -15.81
C THR A 121 4.09 9.83 -15.34
N THR A 122 4.05 9.63 -14.03
CA THR A 122 3.49 8.41 -13.47
C THR A 122 1.99 8.47 -13.72
N GLY A 123 1.49 7.61 -14.60
CA GLY A 123 0.07 7.49 -14.88
C GLY A 123 -0.64 6.74 -13.74
N GLU A 124 -1.68 5.98 -14.08
CA GLU A 124 -2.33 5.10 -13.11
C GLU A 124 -1.36 4.03 -12.60
N PHE A 125 -1.37 3.79 -11.28
CA PHE A 125 -0.54 2.80 -10.60
C PHE A 125 -0.63 1.42 -11.24
N SER A 126 -1.84 1.01 -11.63
CA SER A 126 -2.15 -0.27 -12.29
C SER A 126 -1.38 -0.49 -13.59
N SER A 127 -1.08 0.59 -14.32
CA SER A 127 -0.39 0.57 -15.62
C SER A 127 1.10 0.94 -15.53
N CYS A 128 1.58 1.36 -14.36
CA CYS A 128 2.92 1.90 -14.21
C CYS A 128 3.96 0.78 -14.10
N SER A 129 4.97 0.79 -14.97
CA SER A 129 6.04 -0.21 -14.89
C SER A 129 6.93 0.02 -13.67
N GLY A 130 7.39 -1.05 -13.03
CA GLY A 130 8.27 -0.97 -11.87
C GLY A 130 9.54 -0.14 -12.12
N LYS A 131 10.05 -0.15 -13.37
CA LYS A 131 11.18 0.71 -13.78
C LYS A 131 10.83 2.20 -13.70
N ARG A 132 9.64 2.61 -14.12
CA ARG A 132 9.20 4.02 -14.04
C ARG A 132 9.04 4.45 -12.59
N LEU A 133 8.43 3.62 -11.76
CA LEU A 133 8.30 3.88 -10.31
C LEU A 133 9.67 4.02 -9.65
N TYR A 134 10.58 3.09 -9.92
CA TYR A 134 11.95 3.15 -9.40
C TYR A 134 12.65 4.45 -9.78
N LEU A 135 12.59 4.84 -11.07
CA LEU A 135 13.20 6.09 -11.54
C LEU A 135 12.57 7.32 -10.86
N SER A 136 11.24 7.35 -10.68
CA SER A 136 10.57 8.40 -9.93
C SER A 136 11.07 8.48 -8.48
N CYS A 137 11.13 7.35 -7.78
CA CYS A 137 11.60 7.30 -6.39
C CYS A 137 13.05 7.75 -6.26
N VAL A 138 13.94 7.32 -7.16
CA VAL A 138 15.36 7.72 -7.15
C VAL A 138 15.51 9.23 -7.36
N LYS A 139 14.74 9.81 -8.30
CA LYS A 139 14.77 11.27 -8.53
C LYS A 139 14.23 12.06 -7.34
N VAL A 140 13.14 11.61 -6.72
CA VAL A 140 12.58 12.25 -5.51
C VAL A 140 13.54 12.13 -4.33
N LEU A 141 14.14 10.96 -4.10
CA LEU A 141 15.06 10.73 -2.99
C LEU A 141 16.33 11.57 -3.10
N ASN A 142 16.81 11.81 -4.32
CA ASN A 142 17.98 12.64 -4.59
C ASN A 142 17.64 14.09 -4.98
N LEU A 143 16.39 14.52 -4.77
CA LEU A 143 15.91 15.86 -5.14
C LEU A 143 16.84 16.94 -4.60
N SER A 144 17.17 16.91 -3.30
CA SER A 144 18.02 17.92 -2.66
C SER A 144 19.44 17.97 -3.21
N SER A 145 20.01 16.81 -3.57
CA SER A 145 21.38 16.71 -4.09
C SER A 145 21.49 17.09 -5.56
N LEU A 146 20.42 16.91 -6.34
CA LEU A 146 20.42 17.13 -7.79
C LEU A 146 19.73 18.44 -8.22
N ALA A 147 18.96 19.08 -7.32
CA ALA A 147 18.19 20.29 -7.62
C ALA A 147 19.03 21.51 -8.06
N SER A 148 20.33 21.53 -7.81
CA SER A 148 21.23 22.63 -8.24
C SER A 148 22.28 22.18 -9.27
N VAL A 149 22.27 20.90 -9.65
CA VAL A 149 23.26 20.34 -10.57
C VAL A 149 22.84 20.64 -12.00
N ARG A 150 23.66 21.40 -12.72
CA ARG A 150 23.44 21.67 -14.14
C ARG A 150 23.67 20.41 -14.96
N GLU A 151 22.86 20.22 -15.99
CA GLU A 151 23.11 19.19 -16.98
C GLU A 151 24.44 19.50 -17.69
N SER A 152 25.37 18.54 -17.68
CA SER A 152 26.63 18.69 -18.38
C SER A 152 26.41 18.46 -19.88
N ARG A 153 26.35 19.56 -20.65
CA ARG A 153 26.33 19.52 -22.12
C ARG A 153 27.68 19.14 -22.75
N TRP A 154 28.65 18.69 -21.94
CA TRP A 154 29.96 18.27 -22.45
C TRP A 154 29.88 17.00 -23.33
N THR A 155 28.72 16.34 -23.41
CA THR A 155 28.45 15.32 -24.43
C THR A 155 28.39 15.90 -25.85
N ASP A 156 28.08 17.19 -26.04
CA ASP A 156 28.14 17.85 -27.35
C ASP A 156 29.57 18.13 -27.83
N VAL A 157 30.58 18.03 -26.95
CA VAL A 157 31.99 18.23 -27.33
C VAL A 157 32.45 17.15 -28.34
N PHE A 158 31.79 15.99 -28.35
CA PHE A 158 32.09 14.92 -29.30
C PHE A 158 31.14 14.88 -30.51
N GLY A 159 30.08 15.69 -30.55
CA GLY A 159 29.12 15.71 -31.66
C GLY A 159 28.27 14.43 -31.80
N PHE A 160 27.13 14.54 -32.49
CA PHE A 160 26.27 13.39 -32.81
C PHE A 160 27.04 12.38 -33.68
N GLY A 161 27.31 11.19 -33.14
CA GLY A 161 27.92 10.08 -33.90
C GLY A 161 29.32 9.63 -33.43
N PHE A 162 29.91 10.26 -32.41
CA PHE A 162 31.17 9.79 -31.85
C PHE A 162 30.95 8.85 -30.67
N SER A 163 31.31 7.57 -30.86
CA SER A 163 31.60 6.63 -29.78
C SER A 163 33.11 6.63 -29.57
N PRO A 164 33.62 6.71 -28.33
CA PRO A 164 35.05 6.59 -28.08
C PRO A 164 35.50 5.18 -28.46
N GLN A 165 36.23 5.04 -29.56
CA GLN A 165 36.98 3.81 -29.82
C GLN A 165 38.29 3.90 -29.04
N GLY A 166 38.40 3.04 -28.03
CA GLY A 166 39.61 2.90 -27.21
C GLY A 166 40.75 2.32 -28.03
N SER A 167 41.96 2.82 -27.75
CA SER A 167 43.25 2.27 -28.21
C SER A 167 43.65 1.04 -27.41
#